data_AF-A0A7S3WUM3-F1
#
_entry.id   AF-A0A7S3WUM3-F1
#
_cell.length_a   1.000
_cell.length_b   1.000
_cell.length_c   1.000
_cell.angle_alpha   90.00
_cell.angle_beta   90.00
_cell.angle_gamma   90.00
#
_symmetry.space_group_name_H-M   'P 1'
#
loop_
_entity.id
_entity.type
_entity.pdbx_description
1 polymer ?
#
loop_
_entity_poly.entity_id
_entity_poly.type
_entity_poly.pdbx_seq_one_letter_code
_entity_poly.pdbx_strand_id
1 'polypeptide(L)'
;YLVFDCEQLDGLDVSAAKAMKKLTAEAATMGVHVYFAQLSPQLVKDFVMREIITHEKDIFPSLGEAVVYIEERVLEYCNSLHVQWVDLHPAFKLNQEMQLANAGPDPFNGILIGDSARFNSPWRYCSKMKITGYRDVLFLNGQVHGNLYLVHAGMIGLFDNLPGKDSNNPDDWGSPSKIYGHGRFLNIEALAGAQSHACAVALRSGEVVYWSQEQWWRMSRE
;
A
#
# COMPACT_ATOMS: atom_id res chain seq x y z
N TYR A 1 4.54 -4.89 -26.28
CA TYR A 1 5.21 -3.64 -26.69
C TYR A 1 6.62 -3.95 -27.13
N LEU A 2 7.16 -3.19 -28.08
CA LEU A 2 8.54 -3.26 -28.55
C LEU A 2 9.06 -1.82 -28.66
N VAL A 3 10.24 -1.53 -28.13
CA VAL A 3 10.87 -0.21 -28.25
C VAL A 3 12.21 -0.38 -28.95
N PHE A 4 12.42 0.38 -30.02
CA PHE A 4 13.71 0.50 -30.67
C PHE A 4 14.45 1.71 -30.12
N ASP A 5 15.59 1.45 -29.47
CA ASP A 5 16.57 2.49 -29.17
C ASP A 5 17.32 2.85 -30.46
N CYS A 6 17.15 4.10 -30.90
CA CYS A 6 17.72 4.61 -32.13
C CYS A 6 18.87 5.61 -31.89
N GLU A 7 19.44 5.67 -30.68
CA GLU A 7 20.50 6.64 -30.34
C GLU A 7 21.70 6.55 -31.30
N GLN A 8 22.09 5.33 -31.67
CA GLN A 8 23.22 5.07 -32.58
C GLN A 8 22.80 4.86 -34.03
N LEU A 9 21.52 5.11 -34.36
CA LEU A 9 21.04 4.96 -35.71
C LEU A 9 21.34 6.23 -36.50
N ASP A 10 22.17 6.11 -37.53
CA ASP A 10 22.55 7.24 -38.39
C ASP A 10 21.73 7.28 -39.70
N GLY A 11 21.05 6.19 -40.06
CA GLY A 11 20.38 6.05 -41.35
C GLY A 11 19.82 4.65 -41.60
N LEU A 12 18.84 4.57 -42.49
CA LEU A 12 18.37 3.30 -43.05
C LEU A 12 18.48 3.31 -44.57
N ASP A 13 19.14 2.29 -45.12
CA ASP A 13 19.09 2.03 -46.54
C ASP A 13 17.67 1.59 -46.97
N VAL A 14 17.46 1.42 -48.28
CA VAL A 14 16.13 1.09 -48.82
C VAL A 14 15.65 -0.29 -48.37
N SER A 15 16.55 -1.26 -48.25
CA SER A 15 16.25 -2.62 -47.79
C SER A 15 15.83 -2.65 -46.32
N ALA A 16 16.60 -2.02 -45.45
CA ALA A 16 16.37 -1.97 -44.01
C ALA A 16 15.09 -1.20 -43.70
N ALA A 17 14.82 -0.10 -44.41
CA ALA A 17 13.55 0.62 -44.25
C ALA A 17 12.33 -0.22 -44.67
N LYS A 18 12.42 -0.98 -45.76
CA LYS A 18 11.34 -1.91 -46.17
C LYS A 18 11.13 -3.01 -45.13
N ALA A 19 12.22 -3.56 -44.59
CA ALA A 19 12.14 -4.57 -43.53
C ALA A 19 11.51 -3.99 -42.26
N MET A 20 11.89 -2.77 -41.87
CA MET A 20 11.34 -2.11 -40.68
C MET A 20 9.85 -1.81 -40.83
N LYS A 21 9.43 -1.31 -42.00
CA LYS A 21 8.01 -1.10 -42.31
C LYS A 21 7.21 -2.41 -42.26
N LYS A 22 7.78 -3.50 -42.80
CA LYS A 22 7.15 -4.82 -42.75
C LYS A 22 7.01 -5.29 -41.30
N LEU A 23 8.05 -5.11 -40.49
CA LEU A 23 8.06 -5.49 -39.08
C LEU A 23 7.01 -4.71 -38.28
N THR A 24 6.91 -3.38 -38.45
CA THR A 24 5.92 -2.58 -37.74
C THR A 24 4.49 -2.98 -38.12
N ALA A 25 4.25 -3.25 -39.40
CA ALA A 25 2.95 -3.74 -39.87
C ALA A 25 2.61 -5.13 -39.29
N GLU A 26 3.53 -6.09 -39.34
CA GLU A 26 3.31 -7.44 -38.79
C GLU A 26 3.11 -7.41 -37.27
N ALA A 27 3.91 -6.62 -36.55
CA ALA A 27 3.76 -6.42 -35.11
C ALA A 27 2.36 -5.88 -34.77
N ALA A 28 1.86 -4.91 -35.52
CA ALA A 28 0.52 -4.36 -35.31
C ALA A 28 -0.57 -5.42 -35.51
N THR A 29 -0.46 -6.31 -36.51
CA THR A 29 -1.42 -7.42 -36.71
C THR A 29 -1.44 -8.42 -35.55
N MET A 30 -0.33 -8.53 -34.81
CA MET A 30 -0.21 -9.35 -33.61
C MET A 30 -0.60 -8.62 -32.31
N GLY A 31 -1.05 -7.36 -32.40
CA GLY A 31 -1.34 -6.53 -31.21
C GLY A 31 -0.09 -6.03 -30.49
N VAL A 32 1.08 -6.09 -31.14
CA VAL A 32 2.34 -5.56 -30.61
C VAL A 32 2.52 -4.13 -31.10
N HIS A 33 2.43 -3.17 -30.18
CA HIS A 33 2.78 -1.77 -30.47
C HIS A 33 4.29 -1.57 -30.49
N VAL A 34 4.78 -0.93 -31.55
CA VAL A 34 6.20 -0.62 -31.78
C VAL A 34 6.44 0.87 -31.56
N TYR A 35 7.44 1.21 -30.77
CA TYR A 35 7.85 2.57 -30.46
C TYR A 35 9.31 2.80 -30.79
N PHE A 36 9.68 4.07 -31.01
CA PHE A 36 11.03 4.47 -31.36
C PHE A 36 11.52 5.54 -30.39
N ALA A 37 12.65 5.29 -29.74
CA ALA A 37 13.28 6.22 -28.81
C ALA A 37 14.52 6.86 -29.45
N GLN A 38 14.82 8.11 -29.06
CA GLN A 38 16.07 8.82 -29.41
C GLN A 38 16.33 8.97 -30.92
N LEU A 39 15.27 9.08 -31.73
CA LEU A 39 15.42 9.37 -33.15
C LEU A 39 15.92 10.81 -33.38
N SER A 40 16.94 10.95 -34.24
CA SER A 40 17.34 12.27 -34.70
C SER A 40 16.21 12.93 -35.53
N PRO A 41 16.09 14.27 -35.55
CA PRO A 41 15.02 14.95 -36.28
C PRO A 41 14.99 14.65 -37.78
N GLN A 42 16.15 14.33 -38.38
CA GLN A 42 16.23 13.93 -39.77
C GLN A 42 15.66 12.52 -39.98
N LEU A 43 15.98 11.58 -39.09
CA LEU A 43 15.44 10.22 -39.16
C LEU A 43 13.94 10.18 -38.91
N VAL A 44 13.40 11.01 -38.02
CA VAL A 44 11.94 11.14 -37.85
C VAL A 44 11.27 11.46 -39.19
N LYS A 45 11.78 12.44 -39.93
CA LYS A 45 11.24 12.81 -41.25
C LYS A 45 11.34 11.64 -42.23
N ASP A 46 12.48 10.96 -42.27
CA ASP A 46 12.69 9.83 -43.17
C ASP A 46 11.78 8.65 -42.85
N PHE A 47 11.56 8.36 -41.56
CA PHE A 47 10.70 7.28 -41.09
C PHE A 47 9.23 7.56 -41.36
N VAL A 48 8.79 8.80 -41.17
CA VAL A 48 7.42 9.24 -41.51
C VAL A 48 7.21 9.20 -43.02
N MET A 49 8.16 9.72 -43.82
CA MET A 49 8.09 9.70 -45.28
C MET A 49 8.00 8.27 -45.84
N ARG A 50 8.67 7.32 -45.18
CA ARG A 50 8.66 5.90 -45.57
C ARG A 50 7.50 5.11 -44.94
N GLU A 51 6.64 5.77 -44.17
CA GLU A 51 5.50 5.18 -43.45
C GLU A 51 5.94 4.04 -42.51
N ILE A 52 7.12 4.16 -41.91
CA ILE A 52 7.57 3.27 -40.83
C ILE A 52 6.88 3.69 -39.53
N ILE A 53 6.80 5.00 -39.30
CA ILE A 53 6.10 5.62 -38.19
C ILE A 53 4.82 6.24 -38.73
N THR A 54 3.68 5.83 -38.16
CA THR A 54 2.35 6.30 -38.58
C THR A 54 1.78 7.37 -37.65
N HIS A 55 2.20 7.38 -36.38
CA HIS A 55 1.73 8.35 -35.40
C HIS A 55 2.89 9.01 -34.65
N GLU A 56 2.77 10.31 -34.39
CA GLU A 56 3.76 11.06 -33.60
C GLU A 56 3.89 10.52 -32.17
N LYS A 57 2.83 9.89 -31.65
CA LYS A 57 2.81 9.25 -30.33
C LYS A 57 3.71 8.01 -30.24
N ASP A 58 4.22 7.52 -31.38
CA ASP A 58 5.11 6.35 -31.40
C ASP A 58 6.59 6.74 -31.23
N ILE A 59 6.87 8.04 -31.08
CA ILE A 59 8.22 8.59 -30.95
C ILE A 59 8.43 9.10 -29.53
N PHE A 60 9.53 8.68 -28.90
CA PHE A 60 9.92 9.11 -27.57
C PHE A 60 11.30 9.80 -27.58
N PRO A 61 11.48 10.88 -26.79
CA PRO A 61 12.77 11.54 -26.66
C PRO A 61 13.86 10.66 -26.06
N SER A 62 13.49 9.76 -25.15
CA SER A 62 14.39 8.86 -24.44
C SER A 62 13.78 7.47 -24.27
N LEU A 63 14.64 6.46 -24.10
CA LEU A 63 14.18 5.10 -23.77
C LEU A 63 13.42 5.09 -22.42
N GLY A 64 13.86 5.89 -21.46
CA GLY A 64 13.20 6.00 -20.15
C GLY A 64 11.76 6.50 -20.26
N GLU A 65 11.50 7.53 -21.06
CA GLU A 65 10.14 8.03 -21.30
C GLU A 65 9.25 7.00 -22.00
N ALA A 66 9.79 6.26 -22.96
CA ALA A 66 9.06 5.18 -23.61
C ALA A 66 8.67 4.08 -22.62
N VAL A 67 9.58 3.69 -21.71
CA VAL A 67 9.32 2.69 -20.68
C VAL A 67 8.24 3.17 -19.71
N VAL A 68 8.35 4.39 -19.18
CA VAL A 68 7.33 4.96 -18.27
C VAL A 68 5.96 4.99 -18.94
N TYR A 69 5.89 5.42 -20.20
CA TYR A 69 4.64 5.41 -20.96
C TYR A 69 4.05 4.00 -21.09
N ILE A 70 4.88 2.99 -21.39
CA ILE A 70 4.43 1.59 -21.48
C ILE A 70 3.94 1.09 -20.12
N GLU A 71 4.66 1.39 -19.04
CA GLU A 71 4.26 1.00 -17.68
C GLU A 71 2.90 1.58 -17.32
N GLU A 72 2.66 2.86 -17.61
CA GLU A 72 1.34 3.49 -17.41
C GLU A 72 0.24 2.74 -18.18
N ARG A 73 0.49 2.39 -19.45
CA ARG A 73 -0.47 1.63 -20.26
C ARG A 73 -0.73 0.22 -19.74
N VAL A 74 0.32 -0.46 -19.27
CA VAL A 74 0.18 -1.78 -18.66
C VAL A 74 -0.64 -1.67 -17.38
N LEU A 75 -0.40 -0.65 -16.55
CA LEU A 75 -1.18 -0.38 -15.34
C LEU A 75 -2.64 -0.06 -15.65
N GLU A 76 -2.91 0.79 -16.66
CA GLU A 76 -4.27 1.07 -17.15
C GLU A 76 -4.98 -0.22 -17.55
N TYR A 77 -4.30 -1.08 -18.31
CA TYR A 77 -4.85 -2.35 -18.76
C TYR A 77 -5.12 -3.31 -17.59
N CYS A 78 -4.15 -3.48 -16.67
CA CYS A 78 -4.32 -4.28 -15.46
C CYS A 78 -5.49 -3.78 -14.61
N ASN A 79 -5.63 -2.46 -14.45
CA ASN A 79 -6.76 -1.87 -13.73
C ASN A 79 -8.08 -2.13 -14.45
N SER A 80 -8.11 -2.06 -15.79
CA SER A 80 -9.31 -2.37 -16.57
C SER A 80 -9.74 -3.84 -16.41
N LEU A 81 -8.78 -4.78 -16.40
CA LEU A 81 -9.04 -6.19 -16.13
C LEU A 81 -9.51 -6.42 -14.70
N HIS A 82 -8.91 -5.72 -13.75
CA HIS A 82 -9.29 -5.79 -12.35
C HIS A 82 -10.73 -5.32 -12.14
N VAL A 83 -11.12 -4.20 -12.75
CA VAL A 83 -12.51 -3.71 -12.73
C VAL A 83 -13.45 -4.76 -13.33
N GLN A 84 -13.13 -5.30 -14.52
CA GLN A 84 -13.93 -6.36 -15.13
C GLN A 84 -14.10 -7.57 -14.20
N TRP A 85 -13.02 -7.98 -13.53
CA TRP A 85 -13.02 -9.13 -12.64
C TRP A 85 -13.87 -8.89 -11.38
N VAL A 86 -13.76 -7.72 -10.78
CA VAL A 86 -14.57 -7.31 -9.63
C VAL A 86 -16.05 -7.23 -9.99
N ASP A 87 -16.37 -6.80 -11.21
CA ASP A 87 -17.73 -6.67 -11.71
C ASP A 87 -18.37 -8.02 -12.11
N LEU A 88 -17.60 -9.12 -12.19
CA LEU A 88 -18.15 -10.44 -12.51
C LEU A 88 -19.14 -10.94 -11.46
N HIS A 89 -18.92 -10.64 -10.17
CA HIS A 89 -19.78 -11.10 -9.09
C HIS A 89 -19.68 -10.19 -7.84
N PRO A 90 -20.81 -9.87 -7.15
CA PRO A 90 -20.79 -9.01 -5.96
C PRO A 90 -19.84 -9.48 -4.84
N ALA A 91 -19.59 -10.79 -4.75
CA ALA A 91 -18.65 -11.35 -3.79
C ALA A 91 -17.19 -10.91 -4.03
N PHE A 92 -16.78 -10.70 -5.29
CA PHE A 92 -15.42 -10.23 -5.59
C PHE A 92 -15.23 -8.78 -5.18
N LYS A 93 -16.24 -7.94 -5.41
CA LYS A 93 -16.28 -6.57 -4.90
C LYS A 93 -16.21 -6.51 -3.38
N LEU A 94 -17.03 -7.31 -2.70
CA LEU A 94 -17.00 -7.40 -1.24
C LEU A 94 -15.62 -7.86 -0.74
N ASN A 95 -15.03 -8.88 -1.37
CA ASN A 95 -13.70 -9.36 -1.00
C ASN A 95 -12.62 -8.31 -1.24
N GLN A 96 -12.69 -7.54 -2.34
CA GLN A 96 -11.77 -6.43 -2.60
C GLN A 96 -11.92 -5.33 -1.54
N GLU A 97 -13.14 -4.94 -1.19
CA GLU A 97 -13.41 -3.96 -0.15
C GLU A 97 -12.88 -4.43 1.21
N MET A 98 -13.06 -5.71 1.54
CA MET A 98 -12.48 -6.33 2.73
C MET A 98 -10.95 -6.32 2.67
N GLN A 99 -10.34 -6.67 1.53
CA GLN A 99 -8.90 -6.62 1.37
C GLN A 99 -8.34 -5.21 1.49
N LEU A 100 -8.99 -4.19 0.90
CA LEU A 100 -8.58 -2.80 1.03
C LEU A 100 -8.75 -2.27 2.46
N ALA A 101 -9.84 -2.64 3.13
CA ALA A 101 -10.03 -2.33 4.55
C ALA A 101 -8.95 -2.99 5.42
N ASN A 102 -8.53 -4.21 5.07
CA ASN A 102 -7.48 -4.97 5.75
C ASN A 102 -6.06 -4.55 5.31
N ALA A 103 -5.90 -3.93 4.14
CA ALA A 103 -4.63 -3.49 3.55
C ALA A 103 -4.08 -2.21 4.18
N GLY A 104 -4.75 -1.66 5.20
CA GLY A 104 -4.07 -0.69 6.05
C GLY A 104 -2.81 -1.31 6.67
N PRO A 105 -1.86 -0.49 7.12
CA PRO A 105 -0.48 -0.88 7.41
C PRO A 105 -0.39 -2.17 8.21
N ASP A 106 0.08 -3.23 7.56
CA ASP A 106 0.43 -4.49 8.19
C ASP A 106 1.83 -4.32 8.80
N PRO A 107 1.98 -4.27 10.13
CA PRO A 107 3.27 -4.07 10.78
C PRO A 107 4.24 -5.24 10.52
N PHE A 108 3.73 -6.35 9.98
CA PHE A 108 4.49 -7.52 9.59
C PHE A 108 4.67 -7.64 8.07
N ASN A 109 4.30 -6.63 7.27
CA ASN A 109 4.39 -6.71 5.80
C ASN A 109 5.80 -7.07 5.29
N GLY A 110 6.85 -6.71 6.05
CA GLY A 110 8.25 -7.07 5.77
C GLY A 110 8.79 -8.28 6.55
N ILE A 111 8.00 -8.85 7.47
CA ILE A 111 8.38 -9.99 8.32
C ILE A 111 7.71 -11.27 7.82
N LEU A 112 6.41 -11.18 7.52
CA LEU A 112 5.59 -12.26 6.97
C LEU A 112 5.45 -12.06 5.46
N ILE A 113 6.50 -12.44 4.73
CA ILE A 113 6.68 -12.10 3.31
C ILE A 113 5.70 -12.88 2.40
N GLY A 114 5.22 -14.06 2.82
CA GLY A 114 4.32 -14.91 2.02
C GLY A 114 2.93 -15.09 2.65
N ASP A 115 1.92 -15.31 1.80
CA ASP A 115 0.53 -15.52 2.22
C ASP A 115 0.34 -16.73 3.15
N SER A 116 1.17 -17.77 2.98
CA SER A 116 1.20 -18.93 3.88
C SER A 116 1.69 -18.57 5.28
N ALA A 117 2.63 -17.63 5.40
CA ALA A 117 3.10 -17.11 6.69
C ALA A 117 2.07 -16.15 7.34
N ARG A 118 1.12 -15.64 6.54
CA ARG A 118 0.01 -14.79 6.99
C ARG A 118 -1.26 -15.59 7.30
N PHE A 119 -1.30 -16.88 6.96
CA PHE A 119 -2.37 -17.77 7.32
C PHE A 119 -2.47 -17.86 8.85
N ASN A 120 -3.66 -17.63 9.41
CA ASN A 120 -3.91 -17.49 10.85
C ASN A 120 -3.08 -16.40 11.56
N SER A 121 -2.59 -15.38 10.82
CA SER A 121 -1.91 -14.24 11.45
C SER A 121 -2.90 -13.48 12.34
N PRO A 122 -2.56 -13.24 13.62
CA PRO A 122 -3.43 -12.49 14.56
C PRO A 122 -3.85 -11.13 14.01
N TRP A 123 -3.07 -10.54 13.10
CA TRP A 123 -3.37 -9.26 12.47
C TRP A 123 -4.71 -9.25 11.71
N ARG A 124 -5.12 -10.38 11.12
CA ARG A 124 -6.39 -10.50 10.39
C ARG A 124 -7.62 -10.33 11.28
N TYR A 125 -7.48 -10.55 12.59
CA TYR A 125 -8.58 -10.50 13.55
C TYR A 125 -8.56 -9.23 14.39
N CYS A 126 -7.64 -8.28 14.15
CA CYS A 126 -7.54 -7.06 14.96
C CYS A 126 -8.44 -5.94 14.42
N SER A 127 -8.80 -5.00 15.29
CA SER A 127 -9.42 -3.73 14.91
C SER A 127 -8.48 -2.55 15.09
N LYS A 128 -8.68 -1.50 14.30
CA LYS A 128 -7.91 -0.25 14.36
C LYS A 128 -8.69 0.80 15.14
N MET A 129 -7.98 1.59 15.94
CA MET A 129 -8.53 2.73 16.66
C MET A 129 -7.60 3.93 16.51
N LYS A 130 -8.13 5.03 15.96
CA LYS A 130 -7.43 6.31 15.93
C LYS A 130 -7.43 6.91 17.34
N ILE A 131 -6.30 7.47 17.72
CA ILE A 131 -6.12 8.11 19.03
C ILE A 131 -5.66 9.55 18.88
N THR A 132 -6.06 10.37 19.83
CA THR A 132 -5.77 11.79 19.96
C THR A 132 -5.00 12.02 21.24
N GLY A 133 -3.84 12.67 21.13
CA GLY A 133 -2.97 12.97 22.27
C GLY A 133 -3.70 13.74 23.37
N TYR A 134 -3.44 13.35 24.62
CA TYR A 134 -4.00 13.83 25.87
C TYR A 134 -5.53 13.81 25.97
N ARG A 135 -6.21 13.12 25.06
CA ARG A 135 -7.67 13.02 25.02
C ARG A 135 -8.14 11.59 25.20
N ASP A 136 -7.52 10.66 24.48
CA ASP A 136 -7.99 9.28 24.45
C ASP A 136 -7.28 8.44 25.52
N VAL A 137 -8.09 7.78 26.34
CA VAL A 137 -7.68 6.83 27.36
C VAL A 137 -8.02 5.42 26.88
N LEU A 138 -7.02 4.55 26.80
CA LEU A 138 -7.20 3.18 26.28
C LEU A 138 -7.82 2.25 27.32
N PHE A 139 -7.35 2.34 28.56
CA PHE A 139 -7.87 1.58 29.70
C PHE A 139 -7.53 2.28 31.00
N LEU A 140 -8.30 1.96 32.04
CA LEU A 140 -8.17 2.54 33.38
C LEU A 140 -7.52 1.56 34.37
N ASN A 141 -6.92 2.10 35.42
CA ASN A 141 -6.46 1.32 36.55
C ASN A 141 -7.64 0.58 37.21
N GLY A 142 -7.48 -0.70 37.51
CA GLY A 142 -8.50 -1.60 38.05
C GLY A 142 -9.49 -2.14 37.01
N GLN A 143 -9.39 -1.75 35.74
CA GLN A 143 -10.28 -2.25 34.71
C GLN A 143 -10.07 -3.76 34.50
N VAL A 144 -11.13 -4.54 34.67
CA VAL A 144 -11.17 -5.98 34.36
C VAL A 144 -11.56 -6.14 32.89
N HIS A 145 -10.94 -7.09 32.18
CA HIS A 145 -11.28 -7.42 30.78
C HIS A 145 -11.06 -6.28 29.77
N GLY A 146 -9.97 -5.53 29.89
CA GLY A 146 -9.55 -4.60 28.81
C GLY A 146 -9.10 -5.36 27.55
N ASN A 147 -9.12 -4.70 26.39
CA ASN A 147 -8.54 -5.29 25.18
C ASN A 147 -7.00 -5.36 25.29
N LEU A 148 -6.39 -6.29 24.56
CA LEU A 148 -4.95 -6.22 24.28
C LEU A 148 -4.75 -5.14 23.20
N TYR A 149 -3.86 -4.18 23.44
CA TYR A 149 -3.53 -3.14 22.46
C TYR A 149 -2.09 -3.29 21.97
N LEU A 150 -1.83 -2.93 20.72
CA LEU A 150 -0.50 -2.76 20.14
C LEU A 150 -0.40 -1.35 19.55
N VAL A 151 0.63 -0.62 19.93
CA VAL A 151 0.87 0.74 19.43
C VAL A 151 1.37 0.65 17.99
N HIS A 152 0.54 1.06 17.04
CA HIS A 152 0.88 1.07 15.62
C HIS A 152 1.51 2.42 15.21
N ALA A 153 0.98 3.54 15.67
CA ALA A 153 1.57 4.86 15.51
C ALA A 153 1.22 5.76 16.70
N GLY A 154 2.10 6.71 17.04
CA GLY A 154 1.92 7.60 18.19
C GLY A 154 2.69 7.15 19.43
N MET A 155 2.31 7.67 20.59
CA MET A 155 2.94 7.37 21.88
C MET A 155 1.87 7.28 22.97
N ILE A 156 1.99 6.28 23.84
CA ILE A 156 1.09 6.04 24.97
C ILE A 156 1.87 6.14 26.27
N GLY A 157 1.36 6.90 27.23
CA GLY A 157 1.87 6.99 28.60
C GLY A 157 1.04 6.12 29.53
N LEU A 158 1.69 5.45 30.47
CA LEU A 158 1.03 4.83 31.63
C LEU A 158 1.10 5.76 32.83
N PHE A 159 -0.01 5.91 33.53
CA PHE A 159 -0.15 6.71 34.73
C PHE A 159 -0.79 5.86 35.84
N ASP A 160 -0.37 6.06 37.09
CA ASP A 160 -0.94 5.30 38.20
C ASP A 160 -2.40 5.72 38.47
N ASN A 161 -2.69 7.00 38.28
CA ASN A 161 -4.03 7.60 38.36
C ASN A 161 -4.21 8.62 37.23
N LEU A 162 -5.43 8.77 36.72
CA LEU A 162 -5.74 9.88 35.84
C LEU A 162 -5.77 11.19 36.65
N PRO A 163 -5.22 12.30 36.12
CA PRO A 163 -5.48 13.62 36.68
C PRO A 163 -6.98 13.93 36.57
N GLY A 164 -7.52 14.70 37.53
CA GLY A 164 -8.95 14.95 37.67
C GLY A 164 -9.58 15.59 36.41
N LYS A 165 -10.88 15.35 36.21
CA LYS A 165 -11.69 15.78 35.03
C LYS A 165 -11.59 17.27 34.62
N ASP A 166 -10.99 18.13 35.44
CA ASP A 166 -10.88 19.57 35.20
C ASP A 166 -9.52 20.01 34.64
N SER A 167 -8.54 19.10 34.50
CA SER A 167 -7.22 19.43 33.97
C SER A 167 -7.19 19.37 32.44
N ASN A 168 -7.71 20.40 31.79
CA ASN A 168 -7.57 20.60 30.34
C ASN A 168 -6.14 20.99 29.92
N ASN A 169 -5.21 21.14 30.87
CA ASN A 169 -3.83 21.47 30.59
C ASN A 169 -2.92 20.22 30.70
N PRO A 170 -2.16 19.83 29.64
CA PRO A 170 -1.26 18.68 29.67
C PRO A 170 -0.21 18.72 30.79
N ASP A 171 0.14 19.91 31.28
CA ASP A 171 1.12 20.11 32.36
C ASP A 171 0.63 19.59 33.73
N ASP A 172 -0.68 19.45 33.92
CA ASP A 172 -1.30 18.99 35.17
C ASP A 172 -1.33 17.45 35.28
N TRP A 173 -0.94 16.73 34.22
CA TRP A 173 -1.05 15.26 34.16
C TRP A 173 0.07 14.54 34.91
N GLY A 174 1.10 15.27 35.35
CA GLY A 174 2.30 14.69 35.93
C GLY A 174 3.13 13.91 34.91
N SER A 175 4.20 13.27 35.38
CA SER A 175 5.06 12.44 34.52
C SER A 175 4.50 11.01 34.41
N PRO A 176 4.38 10.44 33.20
CA PRO A 176 3.98 9.05 33.04
C PRO A 176 5.04 8.12 33.66
N SER A 177 4.58 7.03 34.29
CA SER A 177 5.48 6.01 34.85
C SER A 177 6.23 5.27 33.75
N LYS A 178 5.61 5.07 32.59
CA LYS A 178 6.20 4.47 31.39
C LYS A 178 5.64 5.10 30.12
N ILE A 179 6.45 5.13 29.07
CA ILE A 179 6.04 5.59 27.73
C ILE A 179 6.31 4.46 26.73
N TYR A 180 5.31 4.16 25.92
CA TYR A 180 5.35 3.15 24.88
C TYR A 180 5.12 3.77 23.50
N GLY A 181 6.00 3.43 22.56
CA GLY A 181 5.89 3.80 21.15
C GLY A 181 5.56 2.60 20.27
N HIS A 182 5.80 2.75 18.97
CA HIS A 182 5.54 1.74 17.94
C HIS A 182 6.03 0.32 18.33
N GLY A 183 5.21 -0.68 18.05
CA GLY A 183 5.55 -2.10 18.22
C GLY A 183 5.44 -2.63 19.65
N ARG A 184 4.92 -1.84 20.60
CA ARG A 184 4.76 -2.25 22.00
C ARG A 184 3.31 -2.63 22.31
N PHE A 185 3.16 -3.79 22.94
CA PHE A 185 1.88 -4.23 23.50
C PHE A 185 1.60 -3.54 24.83
N LEU A 186 0.32 -3.29 25.09
CA LEU A 186 -0.21 -2.70 26.30
C LEU A 186 -1.32 -3.58 26.86
N ASN A 187 -1.51 -3.53 28.19
CA ASN A 187 -2.50 -4.34 28.90
C ASN A 187 -2.32 -5.84 28.65
N ILE A 188 -1.08 -6.33 28.80
CA ILE A 188 -0.74 -7.74 28.62
C ILE A 188 -1.46 -8.59 29.68
N GLU A 189 -1.74 -7.99 30.84
CA GLU A 189 -2.52 -8.54 31.94
C GLU A 189 -3.91 -9.02 31.49
N ALA A 190 -4.48 -8.42 30.44
CA ALA A 190 -5.74 -8.88 29.86
C ALA A 190 -5.68 -10.32 29.34
N LEU A 191 -4.51 -10.79 28.89
CA LEU A 191 -4.33 -12.17 28.43
C LEU A 191 -4.49 -13.18 29.58
N ALA A 192 -4.18 -12.76 30.81
CA ALA A 192 -4.35 -13.56 32.01
C ALA A 192 -5.72 -13.32 32.69
N GLY A 193 -6.58 -12.47 32.12
CA GLY A 193 -7.83 -12.04 32.74
C GLY A 193 -7.65 -11.20 34.01
N ALA A 194 -6.45 -10.65 34.23
CA ALA A 194 -6.14 -9.84 35.39
C ALA A 194 -6.59 -8.39 35.20
N GLN A 195 -6.65 -7.64 36.31
CA GLN A 195 -6.94 -6.21 36.30
C GLN A 195 -5.73 -5.41 35.82
N SER A 196 -5.99 -4.34 35.07
CA SER A 196 -4.95 -3.37 34.70
C SER A 196 -4.44 -2.63 35.95
N HIS A 197 -3.13 -2.45 36.08
CA HIS A 197 -2.50 -1.77 37.23
C HIS A 197 -2.22 -0.27 37.00
N ALA A 198 -2.57 0.25 35.82
CA ALA A 198 -2.31 1.62 35.41
C ALA A 198 -3.38 2.09 34.42
N CYS A 199 -3.46 3.41 34.25
CA CYS A 199 -4.23 4.08 33.21
C CYS A 199 -3.34 4.31 31.98
N ALA A 200 -3.79 3.90 30.80
CA ALA A 200 -3.08 4.16 29.54
C ALA A 200 -3.70 5.32 28.77
N VAL A 201 -2.89 6.31 28.44
CA VAL A 201 -3.32 7.56 27.80
C VAL A 201 -2.48 7.83 26.58
N ALA A 202 -3.11 8.23 25.47
CA ALA A 202 -2.38 8.73 24.32
C ALA A 202 -1.63 10.03 24.68
N LEU A 203 -0.31 10.07 24.50
CA LEU A 203 0.50 11.30 24.61
C LEU A 203 0.63 11.99 23.25
N ARG A 204 0.68 11.20 22.18
CA ARG A 204 0.75 11.69 20.79
C ARG A 204 -0.32 10.99 19.96
N SER A 205 -1.04 11.77 19.17
CA SER A 205 -2.04 11.26 18.23
C SER A 205 -1.44 10.24 17.25
N GLY A 206 -2.25 9.27 16.85
CA GLY A 206 -1.80 8.15 16.06
C GLY A 206 -2.85 7.05 15.93
N GLU A 207 -2.40 5.81 15.92
CA GLU A 207 -3.24 4.64 15.72
C GLU A 207 -2.78 3.50 16.63
N VAL A 208 -3.74 2.84 17.27
CA VAL A 208 -3.51 1.58 17.98
C VAL A 208 -4.35 0.50 17.34
N VAL A 209 -3.88 -0.73 17.45
CA VAL A 209 -4.67 -1.90 17.10
C VAL A 209 -5.00 -2.68 18.35
N TYR A 210 -6.16 -3.33 18.35
CA TYR A 210 -6.62 -4.06 19.50
C TYR A 210 -7.35 -5.34 19.11
N TRP A 211 -7.36 -6.28 20.05
CA TRP A 211 -8.08 -7.54 19.95
C TRP A 211 -9.10 -7.64 21.07
N SER A 212 -10.37 -7.67 20.69
CA SER A 212 -11.48 -7.96 21.59
C SER A 212 -11.54 -9.44 21.92
N GLN A 213 -12.25 -9.78 23.00
CA GLN A 213 -12.50 -11.18 23.36
C GLN A 213 -13.14 -11.96 22.21
N GLU A 214 -14.10 -11.37 21.49
CA GLU A 214 -14.73 -12.01 20.34
C GLU A 214 -13.71 -12.30 19.22
N GLN A 215 -12.80 -11.37 18.95
CA GLN A 215 -11.74 -11.55 17.96
C GLN A 215 -10.78 -12.68 18.33
N TRP A 216 -10.41 -12.80 19.61
CA TRP A 216 -9.64 -13.95 20.11
C TRP A 216 -10.38 -15.26 19.93
N TRP A 217 -11.68 -15.29 20.19
CA TRP A 217 -12.50 -16.49 20.03
C TRP A 217 -12.60 -16.93 18.57
N ARG A 218 -12.76 -15.98 17.64
CA ARG A 218 -12.74 -16.26 16.20
C ARG A 218 -11.39 -16.85 15.77
N MET A 219 -10.29 -16.23 16.20
CA MET A 219 -8.94 -16.71 15.91
C MET A 219 -8.69 -18.13 16.44
N SER A 220 -9.27 -18.51 17.58
CA SER A 220 -9.11 -19.86 18.15
C SER A 220 -9.89 -20.97 17.44
N ARG A 221 -10.83 -20.62 16.55
CA ARG A 221 -11.73 -21.54 15.86
C ARG A 221 -11.36 -21.78 14.39
N GLU A 222 -10.38 -21.05 13.87
CA GLU A 222 -9.81 -21.17 12.52
C GLU A 222 -8.41 -21.80 12.56
#